data_AF-A0A7K0WTH7-F1
#
_entry.id   AF-A0A7K0WTH7-F1
#
_cell.length_a   1.000
_cell.length_b   1.000
_cell.length_c   1.000
_cell.angle_alpha   90.00
_cell.angle_beta   90.00
_cell.angle_gamma   90.00
#
_symmetry.space_group_name_H-M   'P 1'
#
loop_
_entity.id
_entity.type
_entity.pdbx_description
1 polymer ?
#
loop_
_entity_poly.entity_id
_entity_poly.type
_entity_poly.pdbx_seq_one_letter_code
_entity_poly.pdbx_strand_id
1 'polypeptide(L)'
;MSTLGGPADEQLDVEGLTTAEAAAVLARNGPNELPSPPRVVAWRLLLSQMVHFFALMLWVAGLLAFVAGMPQLGVAIFVIIIVNGLFSFAQEQRAQRASDRLSA
;
A
#
# COMPACT_ATOMS: atom_id res chain seq x y z
N MET A 1 9.34 36.92 -39.03
CA MET A 1 8.14 36.26 -38.48
C MET A 1 8.42 34.77 -38.51
N SER A 2 9.00 34.28 -37.43
CA SER A 2 9.40 32.88 -37.22
C SER A 2 8.18 32.15 -36.68
N THR A 3 7.57 31.26 -37.46
CA THR A 3 6.49 30.39 -36.99
C THR A 3 6.96 28.95 -37.12
N LEU A 4 7.55 28.48 -36.01
CA LEU A 4 7.64 27.10 -35.53
C LEU A 4 7.35 25.99 -36.57
N GLY A 5 8.41 25.37 -37.08
CA GLY A 5 8.33 24.03 -37.63
C GLY A 5 7.98 23.07 -36.49
N GLY A 6 6.70 22.74 -36.38
CA GLY A 6 6.26 21.60 -35.58
C GLY A 6 6.91 20.33 -36.14
N PRO A 7 7.36 19.40 -35.28
CA PRO A 7 7.93 18.14 -35.75
C PRO A 7 6.91 17.44 -36.66
N ALA A 8 7.42 16.92 -37.76
CA ALA A 8 6.71 16.15 -38.77
C ALA A 8 5.60 15.29 -38.18
N ASP A 9 4.40 15.44 -38.75
CA ASP A 9 3.57 14.30 -39.16
C ASP A 9 3.72 13.07 -38.27
N GLU A 10 3.30 13.17 -37.00
CA GLU A 10 2.91 12.00 -36.24
C GLU A 10 1.59 11.53 -36.86
N GLN A 11 1.70 10.91 -38.04
CA GLN A 11 0.67 10.11 -38.65
C GLN A 11 0.35 9.03 -37.64
N LEU A 12 -0.65 9.29 -36.82
CA LEU A 12 -1.23 8.29 -35.94
C LEU A 12 -1.86 7.25 -36.86
N ASP A 13 -1.10 6.20 -37.17
CA ASP A 13 -1.56 5.03 -37.89
C ASP A 13 -2.76 4.50 -37.09
N VAL A 14 -3.96 4.75 -37.60
CA VAL A 14 -5.22 4.38 -36.93
C VAL A 14 -5.50 2.88 -37.08
N GLU A 15 -4.62 2.16 -37.77
CA GLU A 15 -4.71 0.74 -38.04
C GLU A 15 -4.13 -0.05 -36.87
N GLY A 16 -4.98 -0.89 -36.26
CA GLY A 16 -4.59 -1.72 -35.11
C GLY A 16 -3.61 -2.82 -35.49
N LEU A 17 -2.93 -3.40 -34.50
CA LEU A 17 -1.99 -4.51 -34.71
C LEU A 17 -2.68 -5.71 -35.37
N THR A 18 -1.99 -6.33 -36.32
CA THR A 18 -2.41 -7.62 -36.87
C THR A 18 -2.26 -8.72 -35.82
N THR A 19 -2.99 -9.83 -35.96
CA THR A 19 -2.93 -10.97 -35.01
C THR A 19 -1.51 -11.51 -34.81
N ALA A 20 -0.70 -11.50 -35.87
CA ALA A 20 0.69 -11.95 -35.82
C ALA A 20 1.58 -11.00 -35.01
N GLU A 21 1.41 -9.68 -35.20
CA GLU A 21 2.14 -8.65 -34.45
C GLU A 21 1.72 -8.64 -32.98
N ALA A 22 0.42 -8.75 -32.70
CA ALA A 22 -0.09 -8.87 -31.34
C ALA A 22 0.49 -10.09 -30.61
N ALA A 23 0.57 -11.25 -31.28
CA ALA A 23 1.18 -12.45 -30.72
C ALA A 23 2.70 -12.29 -30.49
N ALA A 24 3.41 -11.63 -31.40
CA ALA A 24 4.83 -11.34 -31.26
C ALA A 24 5.11 -10.37 -30.09
N VAL A 25 4.25 -9.36 -29.92
CA VAL A 25 4.33 -8.41 -28.79
C VAL A 25 4.04 -9.12 -27.48
N LEU A 26 2.99 -9.96 -27.41
CA LEU A 26 2.64 -10.73 -26.21
C LEU A 26 3.76 -11.69 -25.81
N ALA A 27 4.39 -12.37 -26.77
CA ALA A 27 5.51 -13.28 -26.51
C ALA A 27 6.75 -12.55 -25.97
N ARG A 28 6.98 -11.29 -26.37
CA ARG A 28 8.12 -10.48 -25.94
C ARG A 28 7.90 -9.80 -24.60
N ASN A 29 6.72 -9.22 -24.40
CA ASN A 29 6.42 -8.38 -23.24
C ASN A 29 5.73 -9.15 -22.12
N GLY A 30 5.23 -10.35 -22.40
CA GLY A 30 4.34 -11.07 -21.51
C GLY A 30 2.94 -10.44 -21.47
N PRO A 31 2.01 -11.09 -20.75
CA PRO A 31 0.70 -10.50 -20.51
C PRO A 31 0.86 -9.19 -19.73
N ASN A 32 0.07 -8.17 -20.08
CA ASN A 32 0.03 -6.88 -19.38
C ASN A 32 -0.73 -7.03 -18.04
N GLU A 33 -0.19 -7.86 -17.17
CA GLU A 33 -0.73 -8.13 -15.84
C GLU A 33 0.18 -7.48 -14.80
N LEU A 34 -0.44 -6.73 -13.88
CA LEU A 34 0.26 -6.16 -12.74
C LEU A 34 0.76 -7.30 -11.85
N PRO A 35 2.05 -7.32 -11.47
CA PRO A 35 2.56 -8.32 -10.55
C PRO A 35 1.76 -8.25 -9.24
N SER A 36 1.15 -9.37 -8.85
CA SER A 36 0.38 -9.44 -7.61
C SER A 36 1.27 -8.98 -6.46
N PRO A 37 0.91 -7.89 -5.74
CA PRO A 37 1.71 -7.42 -4.62
C PRO A 37 1.88 -8.57 -3.63
N PRO A 38 3.09 -8.78 -3.07
CA PRO A 38 3.28 -9.82 -2.07
C PRO A 38 2.28 -9.58 -0.95
N ARG A 39 1.49 -10.61 -0.63
CA ARG A 39 0.48 -10.57 0.42
C ARG A 39 1.20 -10.35 1.75
N VAL A 40 1.43 -9.10 2.12
CA VAL A 40 2.00 -8.78 3.43
C VAL A 40 0.93 -9.20 4.43
N VAL A 41 1.17 -10.32 5.10
CA VAL A 41 0.26 -10.89 6.11
C VAL A 41 -0.06 -9.81 7.14
N ALA A 42 -1.34 -9.45 7.26
CA ALA A 42 -1.80 -8.32 8.07
C ALA A 42 -1.37 -8.41 9.55
N TRP A 43 -1.20 -9.63 10.09
CA TRP A 43 -0.60 -9.85 11.41
C TRP A 43 0.83 -9.34 11.52
N ARG A 44 1.63 -9.45 10.46
CA ARG A 44 3.02 -8.97 10.42
C ARG A 44 3.10 -7.45 10.32
N LEU A 45 2.15 -6.81 9.64
CA LEU A 45 2.02 -5.35 9.62
C LEU A 45 1.60 -4.84 11.00
N LEU A 46 0.64 -5.52 11.63
CA LEU A 46 0.19 -5.24 13.00
C LEU A 46 1.35 -5.34 14.00
N LEU A 47 2.14 -6.42 13.91
CA LEU A 47 3.36 -6.56 14.70
C LEU A 47 4.31 -5.40 14.43
N SER A 48 4.57 -5.03 13.16
CA SER A 48 5.48 -3.92 12.84
C SER A 48 5.04 -2.59 13.46
N GLN A 49 3.73 -2.34 13.55
CA GLN A 49 3.19 -1.13 14.18
C GLN A 49 3.38 -1.14 15.70
N MET A 50 3.30 -2.32 16.33
CA MET A 50 3.58 -2.50 17.75
C MET A 50 5.06 -2.30 18.11
N VAL A 51 5.98 -2.50 17.15
CA VAL A 51 7.44 -2.34 17.35
C VAL A 51 8.02 -1.06 16.72
N HIS A 52 7.20 -0.24 16.05
CA HIS A 52 7.66 1.03 15.51
C HIS A 52 8.16 1.93 16.65
N PHE A 53 9.15 2.79 16.38
CA PHE A 53 9.83 3.63 17.37
C PHE A 53 8.89 4.30 18.38
N PHE A 54 7.79 4.90 17.89
CA PHE A 54 6.77 5.50 18.75
C PHE A 54 6.07 4.49 19.67
N ALA A 55 5.68 3.31 19.19
CA ALA A 55 5.04 2.31 20.02
C ALA A 55 5.96 1.84 21.15
N LEU A 56 7.26 1.66 20.88
CA LEU A 56 8.26 1.36 21.92
C LEU A 56 8.34 2.46 22.99
N MET A 57 8.27 3.74 22.58
CA MET A 57 8.21 4.86 23.52
C MET A 57 6.97 4.78 24.42
N LEU A 58 5.80 4.45 23.86
CA LEU A 58 4.57 4.29 24.64
C LEU A 58 4.61 3.07 25.57
N TRP A 59 5.24 1.96 25.16
CA TRP A 59 5.47 0.81 26.04
C TRP A 59 6.30 1.20 27.26
N VAL A 60 7.41 1.92 27.05
CA VAL A 60 8.26 2.42 28.14
C VAL A 60 7.49 3.41 29.02
N ALA A 61 6.74 4.34 28.42
CA ALA A 61 5.93 5.30 29.17
C ALA A 61 4.83 4.61 30.00
N GLY A 62 4.17 3.59 29.45
CA GLY A 62 3.17 2.78 30.16
C GLY A 62 3.79 2.07 31.35
N LEU A 63 4.96 1.45 31.17
CA LEU A 63 5.69 0.79 32.25
C LEU A 63 6.12 1.79 33.34
N LEU A 64 6.63 2.96 32.96
CA LEU A 64 7.00 4.04 33.88
C LEU A 64 5.79 4.56 34.65
N ALA A 65 4.60 4.62 34.04
CA ALA A 65 3.38 5.05 34.74
C ALA A 65 2.98 4.07 35.86
N PHE A 66 3.17 2.76 35.66
CA PHE A 66 2.98 1.78 36.74
C PHE A 66 3.99 1.95 37.87
N VAL A 67 5.27 2.15 37.53
CA VAL A 67 6.33 2.41 38.53
C VAL A 67 6.08 3.71 39.29
N ALA A 68 5.52 4.72 38.62
CA ALA A 68 5.16 6.01 39.22
C ALA A 68 3.86 5.98 40.05
N GLY A 69 3.22 4.81 40.22
CA GLY A 69 1.99 4.67 41.00
C GLY A 69 0.74 5.26 40.32
N MET A 70 0.79 5.46 39.00
CA MET A 70 -0.31 5.99 38.18
C MET A 70 -0.85 4.90 37.22
N PRO A 71 -1.45 3.81 37.74
CA PRO A 71 -1.89 2.70 36.91
C PRO A 71 -2.98 3.11 35.90
N GLN A 72 -3.81 4.10 36.21
CA GLN A 72 -4.84 4.59 35.28
C GLN A 72 -4.22 5.17 34.01
N LEU A 73 -3.11 5.90 34.15
CA LEU A 73 -2.38 6.47 33.02
C LEU A 73 -1.71 5.38 32.19
N GLY A 74 -1.10 4.39 32.86
CA GLY A 74 -0.53 3.22 32.18
C GLY A 74 -1.57 2.47 31.36
N VAL A 75 -2.72 2.13 31.96
CA VAL A 75 -3.83 1.46 31.26
C VAL A 75 -4.32 2.28 30.06
N ALA A 76 -4.45 3.60 30.18
CA ALA A 76 -4.85 4.45 29.05
C ALA A 76 -3.86 4.37 27.89
N ILE A 77 -2.55 4.41 28.16
CA ILE A 77 -1.50 4.25 27.15
C ILE A 77 -1.61 2.90 26.43
N PHE A 78 -1.79 1.82 27.19
CA PHE A 78 -1.98 0.47 26.64
C PHE A 78 -3.19 0.35 25.73
N VAL A 79 -4.33 0.93 26.14
CA VAL A 79 -5.55 0.95 25.33
C VAL A 79 -5.31 1.67 24.01
N ILE A 80 -4.63 2.82 24.03
CA ILE A 80 -4.31 3.58 22.81
C ILE A 80 -3.46 2.73 21.85
N ILE A 81 -2.44 2.03 22.36
CA ILE A 81 -1.57 1.15 21.55
C ILE A 81 -2.43 0.09 20.84
N ILE A 82 -3.30 -0.60 21.58
CA ILE A 82 -4.17 -1.65 21.03
C ILE A 82 -5.13 -1.09 19.97
N VAL A 83 -5.79 0.04 20.26
CA VAL A 83 -6.72 0.69 19.32
C VAL A 83 -6.01 1.09 18.03
N ASN A 84 -4.81 1.66 18.12
CA ASN A 84 -4.03 2.07 16.95
C ASN A 84 -3.65 0.87 16.08
N GLY A 85 -3.24 -0.23 16.71
CA GLY A 85 -3.02 -1.51 16.02
C GLY A 85 -4.29 -1.99 15.30
N LEU A 86 -5.40 -2.12 16.04
CA LEU A 86 -6.66 -2.63 15.49
C LEU A 86 -7.16 -1.77 14.32
N PHE A 87 -7.05 -0.45 14.42
CA PHE A 87 -7.44 0.47 13.35
C PHE A 87 -6.56 0.31 12.11
N SER A 88 -5.25 0.11 12.27
CA SER A 88 -4.34 -0.19 11.14
C SER A 88 -4.71 -1.51 10.46
N PHE A 89 -5.03 -2.56 11.22
CA PHE A 89 -5.51 -3.84 10.66
C PHE A 89 -6.84 -3.69 9.90
N ALA A 90 -7.78 -2.90 10.45
CA ALA A 90 -9.06 -2.65 9.81
C ALA A 90 -8.93 -1.82 8.51
N GLN A 91 -7.94 -0.91 8.44
CA GLN A 91 -7.62 -0.15 7.23
C GLN A 91 -7.07 -1.05 6.12
N GLU A 92 -6.19 -1.99 6.45
CA GLU A 92 -5.62 -2.96 5.50
C GLU A 92 -6.72 -3.81 4.83
N GLN A 93 -7.64 -4.37 5.63
CA GLN A 93 -8.78 -5.14 5.09
C GLN A 93 -9.66 -4.31 4.15
N ARG A 94 -9.80 -3.00 4.38
CA ARG A 94 -10.54 -2.13 3.47
C ARG A 94 -9.78 -1.89 2.16
N ALA A 95 -8.46 -1.79 2.21
CA ALA A 95 -7.61 -1.62 1.04
C ALA A 95 -7.64 -2.85 0.12
N GLN A 96 -7.60 -4.08 0.66
CA GLN A 96 -7.76 -5.30 -0.15
C GLN A 96 -9.12 -5.35 -0.88
N ARG A 97 -10.21 -4.96 -0.21
CA ARG A 97 -11.57 -4.98 -0.80
C ARG A 97 -11.78 -4.01 -1.97
N ALA A 98 -10.94 -2.97 -2.09
CA ALA A 98 -11.02 -2.05 -3.23
C ALA A 98 -10.43 -2.65 -4.51
N SER A 99 -9.42 -3.52 -4.38
CA SER A 99 -8.74 -4.14 -5.52
C SER A 99 -9.60 -5.23 -6.18
N ASP A 100 -10.39 -5.96 -5.39
CA ASP A 100 -11.31 -6.99 -5.89
C ASP A 100 -12.45 -6.42 -6.77
N ARG A 101 -12.77 -5.12 -6.64
CA ARG A 101 -13.83 -4.48 -7.45
C ARG A 101 -13.37 -4.02 -8.82
N LEU A 102 -12.07 -3.98 -9.07
CA LEU A 102 -11.51 -3.59 -10.37
C LEU A 102 -11.17 -4.81 -11.26
N SER A 103 -11.26 -6.02 -10.71
CA SER A 103 -10.93 -7.28 -11.39
C SER A 103 -12.18 -8.15 -11.70
N ALA A 104 -13.38 -7.60 -11.51
CA ALA A 104 -14.67 -8.16 -11.94
C ALA A 104 -15.33 -7.22 -12.96
#